data_AF-A0A561DPS2-F1
#
_entry.id   AF-A0A561DPS2-F1
#
_cell.length_a   1.000
_cell.length_b   1.000
_cell.length_c   1.000
_cell.angle_alpha   90.00
_cell.angle_beta   90.00
_cell.angle_gamma   90.00
#
_symmetry.space_group_name_H-M   'P 1'
#
loop_
_entity.id
_entity.type
_entity.pdbx_description
1 polymer ?
#
loop_
_entity_poly.entity_id
_entity_poly.type
_entity_poly.pdbx_seq_one_letter_code
_entity_poly.pdbx_strand_id
1 'polypeptide(L)'
;MKKLACTVLFIALAGCASQHKTDSQIYQEANAFYVTQLPAGQNSVSLPSVKIPSHGLLADNLAIAAGGDANVTPLRNALSAARAAGDKGFLIIGSQNGALDVAVIRNAVDSQDLSGMTILYSGDLGKSDAIRSAVEKANGEFQFIR
;
A
#
# COMPACT_ATOMS: atom_id res chain seq x y z
N MET A 1 -4.69 24.68 58.35
CA MET A 1 -4.40 23.25 58.66
C MET A 1 -4.97 22.38 57.54
N LYS A 2 -4.14 21.48 56.98
CA LYS A 2 -4.44 20.15 56.35
C LYS A 2 -5.54 20.11 55.25
N LYS A 3 -5.21 20.06 53.95
CA LYS A 3 -4.83 18.88 53.09
C LYS A 3 -5.96 17.86 52.85
N LEU A 4 -6.01 17.39 51.58
CA LEU A 4 -6.71 16.22 50.96
C LEU A 4 -8.00 16.60 50.21
N ALA A 5 -7.98 16.83 48.90
CA ALA A 5 -7.76 15.89 47.78
C ALA A 5 -8.81 14.74 47.75
N CYS A 6 -9.77 14.83 46.82
CA CYS A 6 -10.46 13.66 46.27
C CYS A 6 -10.52 13.79 44.75
N THR A 7 -9.67 12.97 44.15
CA THR A 7 -9.29 12.86 42.75
C THR A 7 -10.22 11.85 42.07
N VAL A 8 -10.81 12.27 40.94
CA VAL A 8 -11.03 11.52 39.68
C VAL A 8 -11.93 10.27 39.69
N LEU A 9 -12.95 10.29 38.82
CA LEU A 9 -13.11 9.23 37.82
C LEU A 9 -13.85 9.74 36.57
N PHE A 10 -13.14 10.44 35.68
CA PHE A 10 -13.57 10.52 34.28
C PHE A 10 -13.07 9.26 33.59
N ILE A 11 -13.98 8.31 33.38
CA ILE A 11 -13.74 7.15 32.52
C ILE A 11 -13.66 7.69 31.09
N ALA A 12 -12.44 7.95 30.63
CA ALA A 12 -12.18 8.14 29.22
C ALA A 12 -12.39 6.79 28.52
N LEU A 13 -13.57 6.58 27.95
CA LEU A 13 -13.74 5.67 26.82
C LEU A 13 -13.00 6.26 25.63
N ALA A 14 -11.67 6.27 25.69
CA ALA A 14 -10.84 6.31 24.50
C ALA A 14 -10.99 4.93 23.85
N GLY A 15 -12.12 4.72 23.17
CA GLY A 15 -12.15 3.72 22.12
C GLY A 15 -10.95 4.02 21.22
N CYS A 16 -10.03 3.08 21.13
CA CYS A 16 -8.97 3.07 20.13
C CYS A 16 -9.65 3.00 18.76
N ALA A 17 -10.21 4.12 18.30
CA ALA A 17 -10.47 4.32 16.89
C ALA A 17 -9.07 4.32 16.27
N SER A 18 -8.64 3.17 15.75
CA SER A 18 -7.48 3.08 14.89
C SER A 18 -7.68 4.13 13.81
N GLN A 19 -7.00 5.26 13.94
CA GLN A 19 -7.14 6.35 13.00
C GLN A 19 -6.59 5.83 11.68
N HIS A 20 -7.49 5.54 10.74
CA HIS A 20 -7.11 5.09 9.41
C HIS A 20 -6.33 6.22 8.74
N LYS A 21 -5.11 5.93 8.26
CA LYS A 21 -4.28 6.92 7.58
C LYS A 21 -4.99 7.37 6.30
N THR A 22 -4.87 8.66 5.98
CA THR A 22 -5.32 9.16 4.68
C THR A 22 -4.33 8.75 3.59
N ASP A 23 -4.80 8.67 2.34
CA ASP A 23 -3.92 8.36 1.20
C ASP A 23 -2.73 9.31 1.11
N SER A 24 -2.92 10.59 1.47
CA SER A 24 -1.83 11.59 1.52
C SER A 24 -0.79 11.28 2.60
N GLN A 25 -1.21 10.81 3.78
CA GLN A 25 -0.29 10.39 4.84
C GLN A 25 0.49 9.14 4.43
N ILE A 26 -0.18 8.17 3.80
CA ILE A 26 0.46 6.96 3.28
C ILE A 26 1.50 7.33 2.22
N TYR A 27 1.14 8.22 1.28
CA TYR A 27 2.07 8.70 0.26
C TYR A 27 3.29 9.39 0.87
N GLN A 28 3.09 10.28 1.85
CA GLN A 28 4.19 10.97 2.51
C GLN A 28 5.13 10.01 3.23
N GLU A 29 4.60 8.99 3.91
CA GLU A 29 5.40 7.97 4.59
C GLU A 29 6.17 7.10 3.60
N ALA A 30 5.51 6.63 2.54
CA ALA A 30 6.14 5.85 1.48
C ALA A 30 7.23 6.64 0.77
N ASN A 31 6.99 7.93 0.48
CA ASN A 31 7.97 8.81 -0.15
C ASN A 31 9.15 9.10 0.79
N ALA A 32 8.90 9.38 2.06
CA ALA A 32 9.95 9.58 3.05
C ALA A 32 10.82 8.32 3.20
N PHE A 33 10.19 7.15 3.28
CA PHE A 33 10.89 5.87 3.32
C PHE A 33 11.73 5.67 2.05
N TYR A 34 11.12 5.82 0.88
CA TYR A 34 11.77 5.60 -0.42
C TYR A 34 12.99 6.52 -0.61
N VAL A 35 12.91 7.80 -0.22
CA VAL A 35 14.04 8.72 -0.29
C VAL A 35 15.23 8.27 0.56
N THR A 36 15.01 7.58 1.69
CA THR A 36 16.12 7.06 2.50
C THR A 36 16.85 5.88 1.85
N GLN A 37 16.24 5.24 0.84
CA GLN A 37 16.86 4.15 0.08
C GLN A 37 17.67 4.65 -1.13
N LEU A 38 17.54 5.94 -1.48
CA LEU A 38 18.23 6.50 -2.63
C LEU A 38 19.70 6.81 -2.32
N PRO A 39 20.61 6.66 -3.31
CA PRO A 39 21.99 7.10 -3.15
C PRO A 39 22.08 8.59 -2.78
N ALA A 40 23.09 8.93 -1.96
CA ALA A 40 23.33 10.30 -1.54
C ALA A 40 23.42 11.25 -2.76
N GLY A 41 22.62 12.31 -2.76
CA GLY A 41 22.53 13.30 -3.85
C GLY A 41 21.32 13.15 -4.77
N GLN A 42 20.51 12.08 -4.63
CA GLN A 42 19.22 11.94 -5.31
C GLN A 42 18.07 12.19 -4.31
N ASN A 43 17.84 13.46 -3.94
CA ASN A 43 16.85 13.83 -2.92
C ASN A 43 15.41 13.97 -3.44
N SER A 44 15.16 13.67 -4.71
CA SER A 44 13.86 13.79 -5.36
C SER A 44 13.81 12.84 -6.54
N VAL A 45 13.07 11.75 -6.40
CA VAL A 45 12.74 10.83 -7.49
C VAL A 45 11.23 10.67 -7.47
N SER A 46 10.64 10.62 -8.66
CA SER A 46 9.21 10.37 -8.81
C SER A 46 8.84 9.06 -8.11
N LEU A 47 7.73 9.10 -7.37
CA LEU A 47 7.12 7.93 -6.77
C LEU A 47 5.65 7.87 -7.23
N PRO A 48 5.37 7.34 -8.42
CA PRO A 48 4.01 7.15 -8.87
C PRO A 48 3.23 6.30 -7.88
N SER A 49 1.93 6.57 -7.74
CA SER A 49 1.08 5.81 -6.84
C SER A 49 -0.27 5.49 -7.45
N VAL A 50 -0.80 4.32 -7.09
CA VAL A 50 -2.16 3.88 -7.44
C VAL A 50 -2.84 3.34 -6.19
N LYS A 51 -4.11 3.68 -6.03
CA LYS A 51 -4.98 3.08 -5.03
C LYS A 51 -5.86 2.02 -5.66
N ILE A 52 -6.00 0.88 -5.01
CA ILE A 52 -6.97 -0.16 -5.38
C ILE A 52 -8.32 0.23 -4.77
N PRO A 53 -9.32 0.62 -5.58
CA PRO A 53 -10.64 0.94 -5.04
C PRO A 53 -11.36 -0.34 -4.60
N SER A 54 -12.02 -0.27 -3.45
CA SER A 54 -13.04 -1.23 -3.03
C SER A 54 -14.41 -0.67 -3.38
N HIS A 55 -15.29 -1.53 -3.89
CA HIS A 55 -16.67 -1.18 -4.23
C HIS A 55 -17.69 -1.87 -3.30
N GLY A 56 -17.21 -2.41 -2.18
CA GLY A 56 -17.99 -3.16 -1.21
C GLY A 56 -17.90 -4.67 -1.41
N LEU A 57 -18.23 -5.43 -0.36
CA LEU A 57 -17.94 -6.88 -0.28
C LEU A 57 -18.44 -7.71 -1.47
N LEU A 58 -19.65 -7.46 -1.96
CA LEU A 58 -20.22 -8.21 -3.09
C LEU A 58 -19.46 -7.95 -4.40
N ALA A 59 -19.20 -6.67 -4.70
CA ALA A 59 -18.47 -6.27 -5.89
C ALA A 59 -17.01 -6.73 -5.83
N ASP A 60 -16.38 -6.60 -4.66
CA ASP A 60 -15.00 -7.05 -4.44
C ASP A 60 -14.87 -8.56 -4.56
N ASN A 61 -15.82 -9.34 -4.04
CA ASN A 61 -15.80 -10.81 -4.17
C ASN A 61 -15.99 -11.25 -5.62
N LEU A 62 -16.84 -10.57 -6.38
CA LEU A 62 -16.97 -10.82 -7.82
C LEU A 62 -15.68 -10.49 -8.55
N ALA A 63 -15.07 -9.34 -8.24
CA ALA A 63 -13.78 -8.96 -8.78
C ALA A 63 -12.71 -10.03 -8.45
N ILE A 64 -12.59 -10.45 -7.19
CA ILE A 64 -11.67 -11.52 -6.76
C ILE A 64 -11.90 -12.82 -7.54
N ALA A 65 -13.16 -13.26 -7.68
CA ALA A 65 -13.50 -14.46 -8.45
C ALA A 65 -13.12 -14.32 -9.94
N ALA A 66 -13.17 -13.10 -10.48
CA ALA A 66 -12.69 -12.75 -11.81
C ALA A 66 -11.19 -12.40 -11.87
N GLY A 67 -10.43 -12.56 -10.79
CA GLY A 67 -8.99 -12.24 -10.74
C GLY A 67 -8.65 -10.76 -10.57
N GLY A 68 -9.55 -9.94 -10.02
CA GLY A 68 -9.34 -8.50 -9.75
C GLY A 68 -9.70 -7.57 -10.92
N ASP A 69 -10.35 -8.10 -11.95
CA ASP A 69 -10.45 -7.61 -13.33
C ASP A 69 -10.45 -6.07 -13.52
N ALA A 70 -11.43 -5.35 -12.98
CA ALA A 70 -11.57 -3.90 -13.18
C ALA A 70 -10.36 -3.07 -12.67
N ASN A 71 -9.64 -3.58 -11.67
CA ASN A 71 -8.50 -2.90 -11.04
C ASN A 71 -7.15 -3.39 -11.60
N VAL A 72 -7.11 -4.55 -12.27
CA VAL A 72 -5.89 -5.16 -12.81
C VAL A 72 -5.33 -4.31 -13.95
N THR A 73 -6.15 -3.99 -14.94
CA THR A 73 -5.68 -3.28 -16.15
C THR A 73 -5.14 -1.88 -15.82
N PRO A 74 -5.82 -1.04 -15.01
CA PRO A 74 -5.28 0.25 -14.59
C PRO A 74 -3.93 0.13 -13.86
N LEU A 75 -3.82 -0.81 -12.90
CA LEU A 75 -2.57 -1.02 -12.16
C LEU A 75 -1.45 -1.49 -13.07
N ARG A 76 -1.72 -2.44 -13.97
CA ARG A 76 -0.76 -2.94 -14.95
C ARG A 76 -0.23 -1.80 -15.83
N ASN A 77 -1.13 -0.98 -16.36
CA ASN A 77 -0.75 0.15 -17.20
C ASN A 77 0.09 1.19 -16.44
N ALA A 78 -0.27 1.47 -15.19
CA ALA A 78 0.48 2.41 -14.35
C ALA A 78 1.90 1.89 -14.04
N LEU A 79 2.04 0.60 -13.71
CA LEU A 79 3.36 -0.04 -13.50
C LEU A 79 4.21 0.01 -14.76
N SER A 80 3.62 -0.33 -15.91
CA SER A 80 4.33 -0.27 -17.19
C SER A 80 4.75 1.16 -17.56
N ALA A 81 3.90 2.15 -17.29
CA ALA A 81 4.20 3.56 -17.55
C ALA A 81 5.32 4.07 -16.65
N ALA A 82 5.28 3.76 -15.35
CA ALA A 82 6.32 4.12 -14.39
C ALA A 82 7.68 3.51 -14.78
N ARG A 83 7.70 2.22 -15.13
CA ARG A 83 8.91 1.55 -15.61
C ARG A 83 9.45 2.19 -16.88
N ALA A 84 8.58 2.51 -17.85
CA ALA A 84 8.98 3.19 -19.08
C ALA A 84 9.53 4.60 -18.84
N ALA A 85 9.07 5.28 -17.79
CA ALA A 85 9.61 6.56 -17.33
C ALA A 85 10.95 6.44 -16.58
N GLY A 86 11.38 5.22 -16.25
CA GLY A 86 12.59 4.96 -15.47
C GLY A 86 12.40 5.13 -13.96
N ASP A 87 11.16 5.14 -13.48
CA ASP A 87 10.88 5.15 -12.04
C ASP A 87 11.37 3.85 -11.40
N LYS A 88 12.08 3.98 -10.28
CA LYS A 88 12.59 2.85 -9.50
C LYS A 88 11.71 2.50 -8.30
N GLY A 89 10.66 3.28 -8.05
CA GLY A 89 9.74 3.09 -6.94
C GLY A 89 8.30 3.25 -7.42
N PHE A 90 7.40 2.44 -6.89
CA PHE A 90 5.98 2.55 -7.18
C PHE A 90 5.16 2.22 -5.93
N LEU A 91 4.24 3.11 -5.55
CA LEU A 91 3.38 2.91 -4.38
C LEU A 91 2.02 2.33 -4.78
N ILE A 92 1.64 1.23 -4.13
CA ILE A 92 0.30 0.66 -4.19
C ILE A 92 -0.37 0.86 -2.83
N ILE A 93 -1.44 1.65 -2.83
CA ILE A 93 -2.32 1.81 -1.67
C ILE A 93 -3.43 0.76 -1.80
N GLY A 94 -3.40 -0.20 -0.90
CA GLY A 94 -4.36 -1.28 -0.79
C GLY A 94 -5.77 -0.82 -0.47
N SER A 95 -6.71 -1.71 -0.74
CA SER A 95 -8.11 -1.54 -0.40
C SER A 95 -8.40 -1.98 1.04
N GLN A 96 -9.65 -1.83 1.49
CA GLN A 96 -10.08 -2.41 2.76
C GLN A 96 -10.19 -3.94 2.72
N ASN A 97 -10.20 -4.54 1.53
CA ASN A 97 -10.27 -5.97 1.33
C ASN A 97 -8.92 -6.51 0.84
N GLY A 98 -8.06 -6.94 1.76
CA GLY A 98 -6.73 -7.44 1.40
C GLY A 98 -6.75 -8.63 0.41
N ALA A 99 -7.84 -9.41 0.33
CA ALA A 99 -7.95 -10.46 -0.68
C ALA A 99 -8.11 -9.89 -2.10
N LEU A 100 -8.80 -8.74 -2.24
CA LEU A 100 -8.86 -7.99 -3.50
C LEU A 100 -7.47 -7.52 -3.89
N ASP A 101 -6.69 -6.97 -2.95
CA ASP A 101 -5.33 -6.50 -3.21
C ASP A 101 -4.45 -7.61 -3.77
N VAL A 102 -4.48 -8.80 -3.16
CA VAL A 102 -3.74 -9.96 -3.65
C VAL A 102 -4.15 -10.31 -5.08
N ALA A 103 -5.46 -10.41 -5.36
CA ALA A 103 -5.95 -10.77 -6.69
C ALA A 103 -5.51 -9.74 -7.75
N VAL A 104 -5.68 -8.46 -7.44
CA VAL A 104 -5.36 -7.35 -8.33
C VAL A 104 -3.86 -7.25 -8.57
N ILE A 105 -3.04 -7.21 -7.51
CA ILE A 105 -1.59 -7.03 -7.64
C ILE A 105 -0.98 -8.25 -8.33
N ARG A 106 -1.34 -9.47 -7.90
CA ARG A 106 -0.80 -10.70 -8.51
C ARG A 106 -1.05 -10.73 -10.01
N ASN A 107 -2.27 -10.42 -10.46
CA ASN A 107 -2.60 -10.45 -11.88
C ASN A 107 -2.06 -9.23 -12.63
N ALA A 108 -1.95 -8.07 -11.99
CA ALA A 108 -1.36 -6.88 -12.61
C ALA A 108 0.13 -7.11 -12.92
N VAL A 109 0.90 -7.66 -11.97
CA VAL A 109 2.34 -7.93 -12.14
C VAL A 109 2.64 -9.21 -12.92
N ASP A 110 1.64 -10.10 -13.09
CA ASP A 110 1.83 -11.31 -13.89
C ASP A 110 2.21 -10.96 -15.33
N SER A 111 3.24 -11.64 -15.85
CA SER A 111 3.85 -11.37 -17.15
C SER A 111 4.50 -9.99 -17.33
N GLN A 112 4.70 -9.22 -16.25
CA GLN A 112 5.57 -8.04 -16.26
C GLN A 112 6.98 -8.38 -15.78
N ASP A 113 7.96 -7.60 -16.21
CA ASP A 113 9.29 -7.57 -15.62
C ASP A 113 9.45 -6.26 -14.85
N LEU A 114 9.55 -6.35 -13.53
CA LEU A 114 9.70 -5.24 -12.59
C LEU A 114 11.16 -5.09 -12.12
N SER A 115 12.12 -5.69 -12.84
CA SER A 115 13.55 -5.58 -12.52
C SER A 115 13.98 -4.14 -12.25
N GLY A 116 14.59 -3.92 -11.09
CA GLY A 116 15.09 -2.60 -10.66
C GLY A 116 14.03 -1.65 -10.11
N MET A 117 12.79 -2.13 -9.91
CA MET A 117 11.70 -1.37 -9.31
C MET A 117 11.31 -1.94 -7.94
N THR A 118 11.22 -1.06 -6.95
CA THR A 118 10.72 -1.35 -5.60
C THR A 118 9.23 -1.01 -5.52
N ILE A 119 8.40 -2.03 -5.29
CA ILE A 119 6.98 -1.88 -5.04
C ILE A 119 6.78 -1.64 -3.54
N LEU A 120 6.30 -0.44 -3.20
CA LEU A 120 5.87 -0.10 -1.85
C LEU A 120 4.38 -0.41 -1.73
N TYR A 121 4.00 -1.24 -0.76
CA TYR A 121 2.61 -1.60 -0.52
C TYR A 121 2.17 -1.13 0.87
N SER A 122 1.05 -0.42 0.93
CA SER A 122 0.39 -0.05 2.18
C SER A 122 -1.04 -0.58 2.16
N GLY A 123 -1.36 -1.52 3.04
CA GLY A 123 -2.65 -2.19 3.07
C GLY A 123 -2.70 -3.26 4.16
N ASP A 124 -3.29 -4.42 3.84
CA ASP A 124 -3.42 -5.52 4.80
C ASP A 124 -2.06 -6.24 4.99
N LEU A 125 -1.47 -6.07 6.18
CA LEU A 125 -0.23 -6.74 6.56
C LEU A 125 -0.33 -8.27 6.46
N GLY A 126 -1.50 -8.85 6.72
CA GLY A 126 -1.75 -10.29 6.61
C GLY A 126 -1.68 -10.82 5.16
N LYS A 127 -1.59 -9.94 4.17
CA LYS A 127 -1.47 -10.26 2.75
C LYS A 127 -0.12 -9.91 2.15
N SER A 128 0.73 -9.23 2.90
CA SER A 128 2.05 -8.77 2.44
C SER A 128 2.93 -9.88 1.89
N ASP A 129 2.93 -11.08 2.47
CA ASP A 129 3.77 -12.19 1.98
C ASP A 129 3.31 -12.71 0.62
N ALA A 130 1.99 -12.77 0.40
CA ALA A 130 1.42 -13.18 -0.88
C ALA A 130 1.71 -12.15 -1.97
N ILE A 131 1.62 -10.86 -1.63
CA ILE A 131 1.93 -9.76 -2.54
C ILE A 131 3.43 -9.72 -2.84
N ARG A 132 4.28 -9.84 -1.81
CA ARG A 132 5.74 -9.96 -1.95
C ARG A 132 6.11 -11.06 -2.93
N SER A 133 5.57 -12.26 -2.72
CA SER A 133 5.85 -13.40 -3.59
C SER A 133 5.48 -13.13 -5.05
N ALA A 134 4.39 -12.40 -5.31
CA ALA A 134 3.99 -12.04 -6.66
C ALA A 134 4.93 -10.99 -7.30
N VAL A 135 5.33 -9.98 -6.53
CA VAL A 135 6.26 -8.92 -6.98
C VAL A 135 7.65 -9.48 -7.25
N GLU A 136 8.19 -10.30 -6.35
CA GLU A 136 9.51 -10.92 -6.48
C GLU A 136 9.55 -11.91 -7.64
N LYS A 137 8.45 -12.64 -7.90
CA LYS A 137 8.33 -13.49 -9.09
C LYS A 137 8.41 -12.68 -10.38
N ALA A 138 8.00 -11.41 -10.36
CA ALA A 138 8.14 -10.47 -11.46
C ALA A 138 9.49 -9.72 -11.43
N ASN A 139 10.49 -10.20 -10.68
CA ASN A 139 11.82 -9.59 -10.47
C ASN A 139 11.81 -8.21 -9.79
N GLY A 140 10.70 -7.80 -9.20
CA GLY A 140 10.62 -6.56 -8.42
C GLY A 140 11.10 -6.75 -6.98
N GLU A 141 11.44 -5.66 -6.33
CA GLU A 141 11.64 -5.63 -4.87
C GLU A 141 10.33 -5.25 -4.18
N PHE A 142 10.12 -5.75 -2.96
CA PHE A 142 8.90 -5.47 -2.21
C PHE A 142 9.20 -4.85 -0.86
N GLN A 143 8.45 -3.80 -0.52
CA GLN A 143 8.45 -3.21 0.80
C GLN A 143 7.03 -2.97 1.30
N PHE A 144 6.77 -3.35 2.55
CA PHE A 144 5.54 -2.96 3.23
C PHE A 144 5.71 -1.62 3.96
N ILE A 145 4.73 -0.74 3.82
CA ILE A 145 4.61 0.56 4.50
C ILE A 145 3.37 0.52 5.40
N ARG A 146 3.57 0.78 6.69
CA ARG A 146 2.51 0.75 7.71
C ARG A 146 1.60 1.96 7.65
#